data_AF-A0A7C3CHK6-F1
#
_entry.id   AF-A0A7C3CHK6-F1
#
_cell.length_a   1.000
_cell.length_b   1.000
_cell.length_c   1.000
_cell.angle_alpha   90.00
_cell.angle_beta   90.00
_cell.angle_gamma   90.00
#
_symmetry.space_group_name_H-M   'P 1'
#
loop_
_entity.id
_entity.type
_entity.pdbx_description
1 polymer ?
#
loop_
_entity_poly.entity_id
_entity_poly.type
_entity_poly.pdbx_seq_one_letter_code
_entity_poly.pdbx_strand_id
1 'polypeptide(L)' 'MLEEYDFSQGVRGKYAERYAEGTNMVFIAPDLVEIFPDQASVNEALRLFAAAKQVLIDK' A
#
# COMPACT_ATOMS: atom_id res chain seq x y z
N MET A 1 30.32 -2.46 4.27
CA MET A 1 29.07 -3.12 4.69
C MET A 1 29.26 -3.56 6.13
N LEU A 2 28.21 -3.51 6.95
CA LEU A 2 28.30 -3.92 8.36
C LEU A 2 28.50 -5.44 8.44
N GLU A 3 29.15 -5.92 9.50
CA GLU A 3 29.56 -7.33 9.65
C GLU A 3 28.36 -8.26 9.84
N GLU A 4 27.25 -7.76 10.38
CA GLU A 4 26.01 -8.50 10.63
C GLU A 4 25.20 -8.83 9.37
N TYR A 5 25.57 -8.30 8.20
CA TYR A 5 24.82 -8.55 6.97
C TYR A 5 25.40 -9.72 6.17
N ASP A 6 24.74 -10.88 6.26
CA ASP A 6 24.97 -12.01 5.35
C ASP A 6 24.16 -11.87 4.06
N PHE A 7 24.85 -11.54 2.97
CA PHE A 7 24.27 -11.47 1.62
C PHE A 7 24.56 -12.73 0.78
N SER A 8 25.09 -13.82 1.36
CA SER A 8 25.42 -15.05 0.62
C SER A 8 24.22 -15.68 -0.10
N GLN A 9 23.01 -15.43 0.40
CA GLN A 9 21.73 -15.87 -0.20
C GLN A 9 21.04 -14.79 -1.04
N GLY A 10 21.74 -13.69 -1.34
CA GLY A 10 21.19 -12.56 -2.08
C GLY A 10 20.89 -12.93 -3.54
N VAL A 11 19.64 -12.71 -3.97
CA VAL A 11 19.22 -12.87 -5.38
C VAL A 11 19.09 -11.48 -6.03
N ARG A 12 19.92 -11.22 -7.03
CA ARG A 12 19.87 -9.95 -7.78
C ARG A 12 18.52 -9.82 -8.48
N GLY A 13 17.85 -8.70 -8.27
CA GLY A 13 16.61 -8.38 -8.99
C GLY A 13 15.38 -9.20 -8.56
N LYS A 14 15.37 -9.82 -7.37
CA LYS A 14 14.26 -10.65 -6.86
C LYS A 14 12.85 -10.05 -7.01
N TYR A 15 12.74 -8.71 -6.99
CA TYR A 15 11.48 -7.98 -7.15
C TYR A 15 11.49 -6.97 -8.30
N ALA A 16 12.53 -6.98 -9.15
CA ALA A 16 12.69 -5.99 -10.21
C ALA A 16 11.58 -6.07 -11.26
N GLU A 17 11.19 -7.29 -11.64
CA GLU A 17 10.10 -7.55 -12.57
C GLU A 17 8.75 -7.07 -12.00
N ARG A 18 8.42 -7.46 -10.77
CA ARG A 18 7.23 -6.98 -10.04
C ARG A 18 7.16 -5.46 -9.90
N TYR A 19 8.32 -4.80 -9.74
CA TYR A 19 8.37 -3.35 -9.68
C TYR A 19 8.08 -2.73 -11.06
N ALA A 20 8.63 -3.33 -12.13
CA ALA A 20 8.42 -2.90 -13.51
C ALA A 20 6.98 -3.09 -14.00
N GLU A 21 6.25 -4.07 -13.48
CA GLU A 21 4.80 -4.26 -13.71
C GLU A 21 3.95 -3.08 -13.23
N GLY A 22 4.51 -2.21 -12.39
CA GLY A 22 3.86 -1.03 -11.84
C GLY A 22 3.11 -1.36 -10.56
N THR A 23 3.53 -0.75 -9.46
CA THR A 23 2.77 -0.74 -8.20
C THR A 23 2.14 0.64 -8.03
N ASN A 24 0.81 0.70 -7.89
CA ASN A 24 0.13 1.93 -7.48
C ASN A 24 0.39 2.17 -6.00
N MET A 25 1.46 2.92 -5.71
CA MET A 25 1.72 3.43 -4.37
C MET A 25 1.04 4.79 -4.21
N VAL A 26 0.14 4.88 -3.24
CA VAL A 26 -0.52 6.12 -2.85
C VAL A 26 -0.03 6.51 -1.48
N PHE A 27 0.56 7.69 -1.38
CA PHE A 27 0.94 8.26 -0.08
C PHE A 27 -0.32 8.75 0.64
N ILE A 28 -0.45 8.35 1.90
CA ILE A 28 -1.50 8.83 2.80
C ILE A 28 -0.98 10.08 3.51
N ALA A 29 -1.83 11.10 3.63
CA ALA A 29 -1.48 12.33 4.33
C ALA A 29 -1.17 12.03 5.82
N PRO A 30 -0.21 12.73 6.46
CA PRO A 30 0.26 12.39 7.80
C PRO A 30 -0.85 12.36 8.87
N ASP A 31 -1.82 13.27 8.77
CA ASP A 31 -2.98 13.34 9.66
C ASP A 31 -3.88 12.10 9.57
N LEU A 32 -3.99 11.50 8.38
CA LEU A 32 -4.74 10.26 8.20
C LEU A 32 -4.01 9.04 8.77
N VAL A 33 -2.67 9.09 8.87
CA VAL A 33 -1.89 8.00 9.50
C VAL A 33 -2.14 7.94 11.01
N GLU A 34 -2.42 9.09 11.65
CA GLU A 34 -2.80 9.11 13.07
C GLU A 34 -4.18 8.50 13.32
N ILE A 35 -5.05 8.54 12.32
CA ILE A 35 -6.45 8.05 12.40
C ILE A 35 -6.54 6.57 12.01
N PHE A 36 -5.76 6.14 11.01
CA PHE A 36 -5.78 4.79 10.48
C PHE A 36 -4.49 4.03 10.86
N PRO A 37 -4.56 3.08 11.82
CA PRO A 37 -3.37 2.40 12.32
C PRO A 37 -2.77 1.40 11.32
N ASP A 38 -3.53 0.98 10.30
CA ASP A 38 -3.07 -0.02 9.32
C ASP A 38 -3.77 0.10 7.95
N GLN A 39 -3.25 -0.63 6.94
CA GLN A 39 -3.85 -0.64 5.60
C GLN A 39 -5.28 -1.21 5.57
N ALA A 40 -5.63 -2.10 6.51
CA ALA A 40 -6.92 -2.78 6.49
C ALA A 40 -8.03 -1.77 6.81
N SER A 41 -7.82 -0.95 7.84
CA SER A 41 -8.70 0.13 8.26
C SER A 41 -8.90 1.20 7.16
N VAL A 42 -7.83 1.60 6.46
CA VAL A 42 -7.92 2.52 5.31
C VAL A 42 -8.78 1.92 4.19
N ASN A 43 -8.51 0.68 3.82
CA ASN A 43 -9.21 0.03 2.71
C ASN A 43 -10.69 -0.20 3.00
N GLU A 44 -11.04 -0.52 4.25
CA GLU A 44 -12.42 -0.63 4.68
C GLU A 44 -13.18 0.70 4.53
N ALA A 45 -12.60 1.79 5.05
CA ALA A 45 -13.20 3.13 4.94
C ALA A 45 -13.42 3.55 3.49
N LEU A 46 -12.44 3.32 2.61
CA LEU A 46 -12.56 3.65 1.18
C LEU A 46 -13.62 2.82 0.46
N ARG A 47 -13.79 1.54 0.82
CA ARG A 47 -14.86 0.69 0.26
C ARG A 47 -16.24 1.16 0.68
N LEU A 48 -16.41 1.53 1.96
CA LEU A 48 -17.66 2.10 2.45
C LEU A 48 -17.99 3.41 1.72
N PHE A 49 -17.00 4.29 1.54
CA PHE A 49 -17.16 5.53 0.78
C PHE A 49 -17.53 5.27 -0.69
N ALA A 50 -16.87 4.33 -1.35
CA ALA A 50 -17.19 3.95 -2.73
C ALA A 50 -18.62 3.41 -2.87
N ALA A 51 -19.06 2.57 -1.93
CA ALA A 51 -20.42 2.04 -1.90
C ALA A 51 -21.46 3.16 -1.67
N ALA A 52 -21.20 4.06 -0.71
CA ALA A 52 -22.07 5.21 -0.46
C ALA A 52 -22.16 6.15 -1.67
N LYS A 53 -21.04 6.39 -2.36
CA LYS A 53 -21.01 7.18 -3.60
C LYS A 53 -21.85 6.52 -4.70
N GLN A 54 -21.77 5.20 -4.86
CA GLN A 54 -22.56 4.48 -5.87
C GLN A 54 -24.07 4.66 -5.63
N VAL A 55 -24.52 4.53 -4.37
CA VAL A 55 -25.92 4.73 -3.98
C VAL A 55 -26.41 6.16 -4.25
N LEU A 56 -25.53 7.16 -4.17
CA LEU A 56 -25.87 8.55 -4.48
C LEU A 56 -25.93 8.86 -5.98
N ILE A 57 -25.23 8.09 -6.82
CA ILE A 57 -25.24 8.24 -8.28
C ILE A 57 -26.44 7.53 -8.91
N ASP A 58 -26.90 6.44 -8.29
CA ASP A 58 -28.02 5.63 -8.80
C ASP A 58 -29.41 6.15 -8.38
N LYS A 59 -29.49 7.31 -7.71
CA LYS A 59 -30.72 8.02 -7.35
C LYS A 59 -30.98 9.21 -8.27
#